data_AF-A0A151BCY3-F1
#
_entry.id   AF-A0A151BCY3-F1
#
_cell.length_a   1.000
_cell.length_b   1.000
_cell.length_c   1.000
_cell.angle_alpha   90.00
_cell.angle_beta   90.00
_cell.angle_gamma   90.00
#
_symmetry.space_group_name_H-M   'P 1'
#
loop_
_entity.id
_entity.type
_entity.pdbx_description
1 polymer ?
#
loop_
_entity_poly.entity_id
_entity_poly.type
_entity_poly.pdbx_seq_one_letter_code
_entity_poly.pdbx_strand_id
1 'polypeptide(L)' 'MVVGRGYGAELAIAAIHSFMLKHDMILCFRGVTGFAYERGEILRDKEAFKNANKLVDRMSEVLMKLDG' A
#
# COMPACT_ATOMS: atom_id res chain seq x y z
N MET A 1 0.70 -1.59 2.44
CA MET A 1 -0.48 -0.89 2.96
C MET A 1 -0.31 -0.72 4.46
N VAL A 2 -0.72 0.40 5.02
CA VAL A 2 -0.67 0.69 6.46
C VAL A 2 -2.04 1.22 6.90
N VAL A 3 -2.54 0.75 8.03
CA VAL A 3 -3.76 1.27 8.67
C VAL A 3 -3.39 1.83 10.03
N GLY A 4 -3.84 3.05 10.35
CA GLY A 4 -3.50 3.70 11.61
C GLY A 4 -4.45 4.82 11.99
N ARG A 5 -4.10 5.50 13.08
CA ARG A 5 -4.93 6.54 13.73
C ARG A 5 -4.59 7.97 13.27
N GLY A 6 -4.09 8.11 12.03
CA GLY A 6 -3.81 9.42 11.42
C GLY A 6 -2.40 9.98 11.66
N TYR A 7 -1.52 9.21 12.29
CA TYR A 7 -0.11 9.57 12.47
C TYR A 7 0.80 8.39 12.15
N GLY A 8 2.04 8.68 11.75
CA GLY A 8 3.07 7.67 11.48
C GLY A 8 2.88 6.84 10.20
N ALA A 9 1.75 6.97 9.50
CA ALA A 9 1.46 6.18 8.30
C ALA A 9 2.51 6.38 7.19
N GLU A 10 2.92 7.62 6.95
CA GLU A 10 3.96 7.94 5.96
C GLU A 10 5.33 7.37 6.34
N LEU A 11 5.70 7.45 7.63
CA LEU A 11 6.95 6.84 8.13
C LEU A 11 6.93 5.32 7.98
N ALA A 12 5.79 4.68 8.27
CA ALA A 12 5.62 3.24 8.10
C ALA A 12 5.70 2.83 6.63
N ILE A 13 5.07 3.58 5.71
CA ILE A 13 5.20 3.35 4.27
C ILE A 13 6.65 3.52 3.81
N ALA A 14 7.33 4.58 4.25
CA ALA A 14 8.73 4.81 3.93
C ALA A 14 9.62 3.64 4.42
N ALA A 15 9.41 3.16 5.65
CA ALA A 15 10.14 2.01 6.18
C ALA A 15 9.90 0.73 5.37
N ILE A 16 8.65 0.47 4.96
CA ILE A 16 8.32 -0.67 4.09
C ILE A 16 9.01 -0.53 2.73
N HIS A 17 8.98 0.65 2.11
CA HIS A 17 9.65 0.89 0.84
C HIS A 17 11.17 0.71 0.96
N SER A 18 11.81 1.25 2.00
CA SER A 18 13.23 1.05 2.24
C SER A 18 13.60 -0.41 2.42
N PHE A 19 12.77 -1.18 3.14
CA PHE A 19 12.94 -2.62 3.26
C PHE A 19 12.86 -3.32 1.90
N MET A 20 11.81 -3.04 1.12
CA MET A 20 11.63 -3.62 -0.22
C MET A 20 12.81 -3.32 -1.15
N LEU A 21 13.27 -2.07 -1.20
CA LEU A 21 14.40 -1.65 -2.02
C LEU A 21 15.71 -2.31 -1.57
N LYS A 22 15.92 -2.51 -0.27
CA LYS A 22 17.09 -3.24 0.26
C LYS A 22 17.13 -4.70 -0.23
N HIS A 23 15.99 -5.26 -0.59
CA HIS A 23 15.82 -6.62 -1.08
C HIS A 23 15.59 -6.68 -2.61
N ASP A 24 16.03 -5.65 -3.34
CA ASP A 24 15.94 -5.56 -4.81
C ASP A 24 14.52 -5.73 -5.36
N MET A 25 13.50 -5.42 -4.56
CA MET A 25 12.10 -5.52 -4.98
C MET A 25 11.68 -4.33 -5.84
N ILE A 26 10.78 -4.58 -6.79
CA ILE A 26 10.18 -3.54 -7.63
C ILE A 26 8.98 -2.91 -6.92
N LEU A 27 9.07 -1.62 -6.62
CA LEU A 27 7.95 -0.85 -6.07
C LEU A 27 6.93 -0.51 -7.16
N CYS A 28 5.74 -1.10 -7.07
CA CYS A 28 4.69 -0.94 -8.08
C CYS A 28 3.72 0.22 -7.77
N PHE A 29 3.76 0.79 -6.57
CA PHE A 29 2.82 1.81 -6.12
C PHE A 29 3.40 2.64 -4.98
N ARG A 30 2.85 3.85 -4.76
CA ARG A 30 3.28 4.77 -3.69
C ARG A 30 2.94 4.32 -2.26
N GLY A 31 2.30 3.17 -2.10
CA GLY A 31 1.71 2.74 -0.84
C GLY A 31 0.24 3.19 -0.67
N VAL A 32 -0.41 2.60 0.33
CA VAL A 32 -1.82 2.84 0.68
C VAL A 32 -1.89 3.07 2.17
N THR A 33 -2.47 4.20 2.56
CA THR A 33 -2.74 4.56 3.95
C THR A 33 -4.24 4.50 4.18
N GLY A 34 -4.64 3.87 5.29
CA GLY A 34 -6.04 3.81 5.73
C GLY A 34 -6.18 4.28 7.16
N PHE A 35 -7.35 4.81 7.48
CA PHE A 35 -7.63 5.37 8.79
C PHE A 35 -8.69 4.55 9.54
N ALA A 36 -8.34 4.07 10.73
CA ALA A 36 -9.26 3.37 11.62
C ALA A 36 -8.77 3.40 13.07
N TYR A 37 -9.69 3.55 14.03
CA TYR A 37 -9.42 3.44 15.46
C TYR A 37 -9.78 2.07 16.01
N GLU A 38 -10.96 1.59 15.62
CA GLU A 38 -11.52 0.31 16.05
C GLU A 38 -11.51 -0.73 14.93
N ARG A 39 -11.60 -2.00 15.34
CA ARG A 39 -11.68 -3.11 14.41
C ARG A 39 -12.94 -2.96 13.55
N GLY A 40 -12.76 -3.05 12.23
CA GLY A 40 -13.86 -2.98 11.27
C GLY A 40 -14.21 -1.56 10.80
N GLU A 41 -13.72 -0.51 11.46
CA GLU A 41 -13.94 0.87 10.97
C GLU A 41 -13.29 1.12 9.61
N ILE A 42 -12.18 0.45 9.34
CA ILE A 42 -11.48 0.55 8.06
C ILE A 42 -12.39 0.26 6.87
N LEU A 43 -13.45 -0.55 7.04
CA LEU A 43 -14.44 -0.86 6.01
C LEU A 43 -15.19 0.38 5.50
N ARG A 44 -15.20 1.48 6.27
CA ARG A 44 -15.83 2.75 5.88
C ARG A 44 -14.89 3.64 5.07
N ASP A 45 -13.58 3.38 5.09
CA ASP A 45 -12.56 4.14 4.36
C ASP A 45 -12.52 3.70 2.89
N LYS A 46 -13.49 4.18 2.11
CA LYS A 46 -13.63 3.83 0.69
C LYS A 46 -12.41 4.23 -0.14
N GLU A 47 -11.70 5.30 0.25
CA GLU A 47 -10.53 5.77 -0.49
C GLU A 47 -9.32 4.87 -0.25
N ALA A 48 -9.13 4.34 0.97
CA ALA A 48 -8.12 3.32 1.24
C ALA A 48 -8.36 2.06 0.38
N PHE A 49 -9.60 1.57 0.32
CA PHE A 49 -9.95 0.41 -0.52
C PHE A 49 -9.76 0.68 -2.01
N LYS A 50 -10.16 1.86 -2.50
CA LYS A 50 -9.93 2.26 -3.89
C LYS A 50 -8.43 2.29 -4.24
N ASN A 51 -7.60 2.81 -3.35
CA ASN A 51 -6.15 2.82 -3.54
C ASN A 51 -5.53 1.43 -3.41
N ALA A 52 -6.09 0.55 -2.58
CA ALA A 52 -5.69 -0.86 -2.50
C ALA A 52 -5.96 -1.59 -3.82
N ASN A 53 -7.11 -1.36 -4.46
CA ASN A 53 -7.40 -1.92 -5.78
C ASN A 53 -6.39 -1.42 -6.82
N LYS A 54 -6.10 -0.11 -6.86
CA LYS A 54 -5.07 0.44 -7.76
C LYS A 54 -3.68 -0.15 -7.53
N LEU A 55 -3.30 -0.42 -6.28
CA LEU A 55 -2.05 -1.10 -5.96
C LEU A 55 -2.01 -2.49 -6.63
N VAL A 56 -3.09 -3.27 -6.51
CA VAL A 56 -3.20 -4.61 -7.14
C VAL A 56 -3.14 -4.51 -8.66
N ASP A 57 -3.85 -3.55 -9.25
CA ASP A 57 -3.84 -3.32 -10.71
C ASP A 57 -2.41 -3.04 -11.19
N ARG A 58 -1.70 -2.13 -10.51
CA ARG A 58 -0.32 -1.77 -10.87
C ARG A 58 0.68 -2.90 -10.68
N MET A 59 0.53 -3.69 -9.62
CA MET A 59 1.34 -4.90 -9.44
C MET A 59 1.11 -5.91 -10.57
N SER A 60 -0.14 -6.09 -10.97
CA SER A 60 -0.52 -7.03 -12.04
C SER A 60 0.02 -6.56 -13.39
N GLU A 61 -0.11 -5.27 -13.71
CA GLU A 61 0.46 -4.67 -14.92
C GLU A 61 1.98 -4.83 -15.01
N VAL A 62 2.68 -4.67 -13.89
CA VAL A 62 4.14 -4.86 -13.85
C VAL A 62 4.48 -6.33 -14.02
N LEU A 63 3.82 -7.24 -13.31
CA LEU A 63 4.05 -8.68 -13.43
C LEU A 63 3.86 -9.16 -14.88
N MET A 64 2.74 -8.77 -15.52
CA MET A 64 2.47 -9.13 -16.92
C MET A 64 3.52 -8.61 -17.90
N LYS A 65 4.22 -7.52 -17.58
CA LYS A 65 5.31 -6.98 -18.41
C LYS A 65 6.66 -7.65 -18.15
N LEU A 66 6.82 -8.30 -17.00
CA LEU A 66 8.02 -9.05 -16.65
C LEU A 66 7.93 -10.51 -17.12
N ASP A 67 6.71 -11.05 -17.22
CA ASP A 67 6.43 -12.41 -17.70
C ASP A 67 6.41 -12.54 -19.25
N GLY A 68 6.64 -11.44 -19.97
CA GLY A 68 6.76 -11.40 -21.45
C GLY A 68 8.20 -11.41 -21.93
#